data_AF-A0A379SEN7-F1
#
_entry.id   AF-A0A379SEN7-F1
#
_cell.length_a   1.000
_cell.length_b   1.000
_cell.length_c   1.000
_cell.angle_alpha   90.00
_cell.angle_beta   90.00
_cell.angle_gamma   90.00
#
_symmetry.space_group_name_H-M   'P 1'
#
loop_
_entity.id
_entity.type
_entity.pdbx_description
1 polymer ?
#
loop_
_entity_poly.entity_id
_entity_poly.type
_entity_poly.pdbx_seq_one_letter_code
_entity_poly.pdbx_strand_id
1 'polypeptide(L)'
;MHIPPADKLIQLAELFTTTIDYLLLGSSDEQTPVRNTRLMERFKALEQCGPEEQETVIKLIDAVIMKNRIESAIRPVDMKGN
;
A
#
# COMPACT_ATOMS: atom_id res chain seq x y z
N MET A 1 -4.06 -27.52 14.93
CA MET A 1 -4.71 -26.61 13.96
C MET A 1 -5.41 -27.49 12.93
N HIS A 2 -6.74 -27.43 12.79
CA HIS A 2 -7.47 -28.26 11.85
C HIS A 2 -7.67 -27.46 10.55
N ILE A 3 -6.75 -27.63 9.61
CA ILE A 3 -6.80 -26.94 8.31
C ILE A 3 -7.77 -27.72 7.41
N PRO A 4 -8.74 -27.06 6.75
CA PRO A 4 -9.62 -27.72 5.79
C PRO A 4 -8.82 -28.39 4.65
N PRO A 5 -9.34 -29.48 4.07
CA PRO A 5 -8.77 -30.08 2.87
C PRO A 5 -8.57 -29.06 1.73
N ALA A 6 -7.51 -29.24 0.93
CA ALA A 6 -7.12 -28.28 -0.11
C ALA A 6 -8.21 -28.07 -1.17
N ASP A 7 -8.96 -29.11 -1.53
CA ASP A 7 -10.09 -29.02 -2.46
C ASP A 7 -11.21 -28.11 -1.95
N LYS A 8 -11.43 -28.09 -0.63
CA LYS A 8 -12.41 -27.18 0.00
C LYS A 8 -11.90 -25.74 0.03
N LEU A 9 -10.61 -25.54 0.25
CA LEU A 9 -10.01 -24.21 0.19
C LEU A 9 -10.09 -23.62 -1.24
N ILE A 10 -9.87 -24.44 -2.27
CA ILE A 10 -10.02 -24.03 -3.68
C ILE A 10 -11.48 -23.62 -3.95
N GLN A 11 -12.46 -24.46 -3.58
CA GLN A 11 -13.88 -24.16 -3.76
C GLN A 11 -14.30 -22.86 -3.07
N LEU A 12 -13.80 -22.61 -1.86
CA LEU A 12 -14.08 -21.38 -1.13
C LEU A 12 -13.43 -20.16 -1.80
N ALA A 13 -12.18 -20.30 -2.29
CA ALA A 13 -11.48 -19.23 -2.98
C ALA A 13 -12.22 -18.79 -4.25
N GLU A 14 -12.67 -19.77 -5.05
CA GLU A 14 -13.48 -19.52 -6.25
C GLU A 14 -14.83 -18.87 -5.90
N LEU A 15 -15.57 -19.44 -4.93
CA LEU A 15 -16.89 -18.96 -4.53
C LEU A 15 -16.86 -17.50 -4.04
N PHE A 16 -15.86 -17.15 -3.24
CA PHE A 16 -15.73 -15.81 -2.66
C PHE A 16 -14.88 -14.86 -3.49
N THR A 17 -14.45 -15.26 -4.70
CA THR A 17 -13.56 -14.48 -5.58
C THR A 17 -12.32 -13.97 -4.83
N THR A 18 -11.67 -14.87 -4.09
CA THR A 18 -10.48 -14.59 -3.28
C THR A 18 -9.39 -15.62 -3.57
N THR A 19 -8.27 -15.57 -2.85
CA THR A 19 -7.14 -16.52 -3.01
C THR A 19 -7.07 -17.49 -1.83
N ILE A 20 -6.46 -18.66 -2.06
CA ILE A 20 -6.20 -19.63 -0.99
C ILE A 20 -5.34 -19.01 0.12
N ASP A 21 -4.33 -18.23 -0.27
CA ASP A 21 -3.46 -17.53 0.68
C ASP A 21 -4.26 -16.57 1.57
N TYR A 22 -5.22 -15.84 1.02
CA TYR A 22 -6.12 -14.96 1.78
C TYR A 22 -6.97 -15.74 2.80
N LEU A 23 -7.45 -16.94 2.45
CA LEU A 23 -8.22 -17.78 3.36
C LEU A 23 -7.39 -18.33 4.53
N LEU A 24 -6.11 -18.59 4.30
CA LEU A 24 -5.20 -19.19 5.29
C LEU A 24 -4.51 -18.15 6.18
N LEU A 25 -4.11 -17.03 5.59
CA LEU A 25 -3.28 -16.00 6.23
C LEU A 25 -4.09 -14.75 6.60
N GLY A 26 -5.34 -14.65 6.14
CA GLY A 26 -6.15 -13.45 6.26
C GLY A 26 -5.74 -12.38 5.26
N SER A 27 -6.21 -11.15 5.50
CA SER A 27 -5.71 -9.99 4.75
C SER A 27 -4.25 -9.78 5.13
N SER A 28 -3.32 -10.25 4.28
CA SER A 28 -2.02 -9.59 4.19
C SER A 28 -2.33 -8.18 3.71
N ASP A 29 -2.32 -7.24 4.64
CA ASP A 29 -2.61 -5.83 4.46
C ASP A 29 -1.55 -5.16 3.56
N GLU A 30 -1.34 -5.64 2.34
CA GLU A 30 -0.39 -5.07 1.36
C GLU A 30 -0.78 -5.27 -0.11
N GLN A 31 -2.01 -5.72 -0.41
CA GLN A 31 -2.52 -5.64 -1.79
C GLN A 31 -3.56 -4.54 -1.92
N THR A 32 -3.18 -3.33 -1.49
CA THR A 32 -3.81 -2.16 -2.11
C THR A 32 -3.44 -2.22 -3.59
N PRO A 33 -4.40 -2.19 -4.54
CA PRO A 33 -4.07 -2.07 -5.95
C PRO A 33 -3.09 -0.91 -6.09
N VAL A 34 -2.00 -1.08 -6.84
CA VAL A 34 -1.04 0.00 -7.09
C VAL A 34 -1.80 1.15 -7.75
N ARG A 35 -2.27 2.10 -6.93
CA ARG A 35 -3.22 3.15 -7.36
C ARG A 35 -2.61 4.09 -8.40
N ASN A 36 -1.27 4.11 -8.49
CA ASN A 36 -0.51 4.93 -9.40
C ASN A 36 0.66 4.14 -10.01
N THR A 37 0.39 3.53 -11.16
CA THR A 37 1.37 2.75 -11.94
C THR A 37 2.60 3.56 -12.31
N ARG A 38 2.44 4.86 -12.60
CA ARG A 38 3.55 5.75 -12.94
C ARG A 38 4.53 5.92 -11.77
N LEU A 39 4.05 6.04 -10.52
CA LEU A 39 4.95 6.11 -9.36
C LEU A 39 5.73 4.81 -9.20
N MET A 40 5.05 3.66 -9.35
CA MET A 40 5.69 2.34 -9.27
C MET A 40 6.79 2.16 -10.32
N GLU A 41 6.55 2.57 -11.56
CA GLU A 41 7.57 2.52 -12.62
C GLU A 41 8.80 3.37 -12.31
N ARG A 42 8.61 4.53 -11.65
CA ARG A 42 9.73 5.38 -11.24
C ARG A 42 10.55 4.76 -10.12
N PHE A 43 9.91 4.08 -9.17
CA PHE A 43 10.62 3.31 -8.15
C PHE A 43 11.42 2.16 -8.75
N LYS A 44 10.84 1.41 -9.69
CA LYS A 44 11.55 0.33 -10.41
C LYS A 44 12.76 0.85 -11.19
N ALA A 45 12.65 2.02 -11.83
CA ALA A 45 13.79 2.63 -12.52
C ALA A 45 14.88 3.08 -11.53
N LEU A 46 14.49 3.56 -10.35
CA LEU A 46 15.40 4.02 -9.31
C LEU A 46 16.25 2.88 -8.70
N GLU A 47 15.73 1.64 -8.67
CA GLU A 47 16.49 0.46 -8.24
C GLU A 47 17.77 0.23 -9.07
N GLN A 48 17.80 0.72 -10.31
CA GLN A 48 18.98 0.63 -11.18
C GLN A 48 20.00 1.77 -10.95
N CYS A 49 19.66 2.77 -10.12
CA CYS A 49 20.55 3.86 -9.75
C CYS A 49 21.46 3.47 -8.58
N GLY A 50 22.52 4.26 -8.36
CA GLY A 50 23.41 4.08 -7.21
C GLY A 50 22.72 4.39 -5.88
N PRO A 51 23.30 3.91 -4.76
CA PRO A 51 22.70 4.05 -3.44
C PRO A 51 22.56 5.52 -2.98
N GLU A 52 23.46 6.41 -3.43
CA GLU A 52 23.40 7.83 -3.10
C GLU A 52 22.22 8.52 -3.79
N GLU A 53 21.96 8.21 -5.06
CA GLU A 53 20.82 8.72 -5.80
C GLU A 53 19.50 8.18 -5.24
N GLN A 54 19.46 6.90 -4.88
CA GLN A 54 18.30 6.28 -4.22
C GLN A 54 17.96 7.01 -2.91
N GLU A 55 18.95 7.20 -2.04
CA GLU A 55 18.79 7.90 -0.76
C GLU A 55 18.34 9.35 -0.93
N THR A 56 18.87 10.03 -1.95
CA THR A 56 18.46 11.41 -2.27
C THR A 56 16.98 11.48 -2.64
N VAL A 57 16.49 10.55 -3.47
CA VAL A 57 15.09 10.50 -3.88
C VAL A 57 14.17 10.14 -2.71
N ILE A 58 14.59 9.23 -1.83
CA ILE A 58 13.84 8.89 -0.62
C ILE A 58 13.64 10.14 0.26
N LYS A 59 14.70 10.90 0.52
CA LYS A 59 14.61 12.16 1.30
C LYS A 59 13.65 13.17 0.69
N LEU A 60 13.64 13.30 -0.64
CA LEU A 60 12.71 14.20 -1.33
C LEU A 60 11.25 13.74 -1.17
N ILE A 61 11.00 12.43 -1.27
CA ILE A 61 9.66 11.87 -1.06
C ILE A 61 9.21 12.13 0.38
N ASP A 62 10.08 11.89 1.36
CA ASP A 62 9.79 12.13 2.78
C ASP A 62 9.44 13.60 3.05
N ALA A 63 10.22 14.52 2.47
CA ALA A 63 9.95 15.95 2.58
C ALA A 63 8.57 16.33 2.03
N VAL A 64 8.17 15.76 0.88
CA VAL A 64 6.86 16.00 0.27
C VAL A 64 5.72 15.41 1.12
N ILE A 65 5.90 14.21 1.65
CA ILE A 65 4.92 13.56 2.55
C ILE A 65 4.74 14.40 3.82
N MET A 66 5.84 14.85 4.43
CA MET A 66 5.81 15.68 5.62
C MET A 66 5.09 17.00 5.37
N LYS A 67 5.41 17.69 4.27
CA LYS A 67 4.71 18.92 3.86
C LYS A 67 3.20 18.69 3.76
N ASN A 68 2.77 17.63 3.07
CA ASN A 68 1.35 17.34 2.88
C ASN A 68 0.62 17.04 4.20
N ARG A 69 1.28 16.33 5.12
CA ARG A 69 0.75 16.08 6.48
C ARG A 69 0.57 17.38 7.26
N ILE A 70 1.57 18.26 7.22
CA ILE A 70 1.53 19.57 7.89
C ILE A 70 0.42 20.44 7.28
N GLU A 71 0.34 20.56 5.96
CA GLU A 71 -0.72 21.32 5.29
C GLU A 71 -2.11 20.77 5.62
N SER A 72 -2.26 19.45 5.73
CA SER A 72 -3.53 18.82 6.13
C SER A 72 -3.88 19.07 7.59
N ALA A 73 -2.89 19.16 8.48
CA ALA A 73 -3.08 19.44 9.91
C ALA A 73 -3.30 20.95 10.21
N ILE A 74 -2.77 21.84 9.37
CA ILE A 74 -2.88 23.30 9.52
C ILE A 74 -4.17 23.86 8.90
N ARG A 75 -4.92 23.08 8.09
CA ARG A 75 -6.28 23.47 7.69
C ARG A 75 -7.09 23.70 8.97
N PRO A 76 -7.45 24.95 9.30
CA PRO A 76 -8.23 25.21 10.49
C PRO A 76 -9.55 24.46 10.32
N VAL A 77 -10.06 23.92 11.42
CA VAL A 77 -11.50 23.71 11.57
C VAL A 77 -12.14 25.09 11.49
N ASP A 78 -12.31 25.61 10.28
CA ASP A 78 -13.09 26.82 10.05
C ASP A 78 -14.56 26.48 10.26
N MET A 79 -15.02 26.87 11.45
CA MET A 79 -16.21 27.68 11.63
C MET A 79 -17.58 27.00 11.38
N LYS A 80 -18.17 26.54 12.48
CA LYS A 80 -19.55 26.94 12.82
C LYS A 80 -19.75 26.91 14.34
N GLY A 81 -19.49 28.05 14.96
CA GLY A 81 -20.37 28.53 16.01
C GLY A 81 -21.64 29.06 15.36
N ASN A 82 -22.79 28.55 15.81
CA ASN A 82 -23.99 29.34 16.10
C ASN A 82 -24.90 28.52 16.99
#